data_AF-A0A353DBL9-F1
#
_entry.id   AF-A0A353DBL9-F1
#
_cell.length_a   1.000
_cell.length_b   1.000
_cell.length_c   1.000
_cell.angle_alpha   90.00
_cell.angle_beta   90.00
_cell.angle_gamma   90.00
#
_symmetry.space_group_name_H-M   'P 1'
#
loop_
_entity.id
_entity.type
_entity.pdbx_description
1 polymer ?
#
loop_
_entity_poly.entity_id
_entity_poly.type
_entity_poly.pdbx_seq_one_letter_code
_entity_poly.pdbx_strand_id
1 'polypeptide(L)'
;MQARVDNIAAQARGLDTRGTEPAPVELEALVNGSPLKSSGRVLLASQGLDLELVSSLNALELTPLSPLAERFLGYSIAQGRLTLDSTVRLKERNLDTNQRIQLLNFDLGDKTPSPEAIDAPVQLGLSLLKDSDNNIDVNLPVRGSLDSPDFDTGSIMRLAVSNLIVAVITSPFAIIGKLFSGSDAANLEYIGFDPGDGRLADRNTAALKQVAELMGSRPSLTLGLIPQADDNDRESLGEVYIHRRMQEMKFDGLSRKEQAATRVEDMSWRPGGEEALELLFEVYKEEPFPKPRNLLGFTKELSWDAMYDAIDASRPKDQAALEALAAQRAESVRAALLALNPKLEPRIRMKPPVIPGVGPRVLLGSGE
;
A
#
# COMPACT_ATOMS: atom_id res chain seq x y z
N MET A 1 25.59 -13.00 -22.41
CA MET A 1 25.87 -13.56 -21.07
C MET A 1 25.10 -14.86 -20.93
N GLN A 2 25.72 -15.91 -20.38
CA GLN A 2 25.13 -17.27 -20.36
C GLN A 2 25.08 -17.74 -18.90
N ALA A 3 23.90 -18.16 -18.44
CA ALA A 3 23.85 -19.03 -17.26
C ALA A 3 24.61 -20.31 -17.61
N ARG A 4 25.54 -20.72 -16.76
CA ARG A 4 26.32 -21.93 -17.01
C ARG A 4 25.53 -23.12 -16.50
N VAL A 5 25.24 -24.07 -17.39
CA VAL A 5 24.61 -25.33 -17.04
C VAL A 5 25.62 -26.44 -17.26
N ASP A 6 26.01 -27.10 -16.18
CA ASP A 6 26.97 -28.21 -16.16
C ASP A 6 26.28 -29.51 -15.72
N ASN A 7 26.96 -30.65 -15.90
CA ASN A 7 26.54 -31.97 -15.39
C ASN A 7 25.09 -32.35 -15.74
N ILE A 8 24.70 -32.11 -16.99
CA ILE A 8 23.36 -32.42 -17.49
C ILE A 8 23.22 -33.93 -17.67
N ALA A 9 22.33 -34.55 -16.91
CA ALA A 9 21.85 -35.90 -17.08
C ALA A 9 20.35 -35.84 -17.39
N ALA A 10 19.96 -36.26 -18.60
CA ALA A 10 18.57 -36.28 -19.03
C ALA A 10 18.17 -37.70 -19.47
N GLN A 11 16.99 -38.14 -19.06
CA GLN A 11 16.43 -39.43 -19.45
C GLN A 11 14.97 -39.25 -19.87
N ALA A 12 14.60 -39.85 -21.00
CA ALA A 12 13.22 -39.99 -21.44
C ALA A 12 13.00 -41.42 -21.93
N ARG A 13 11.89 -42.06 -21.53
CA ARG A 13 11.61 -43.45 -21.91
C ARG A 13 10.27 -43.54 -22.63
N GLY A 14 10.24 -44.23 -23.77
CA GLY A 14 8.99 -44.46 -24.50
C GLY A 14 8.42 -43.20 -25.14
N LEU A 15 9.26 -42.24 -25.54
CA LEU A 15 8.82 -41.09 -26.33
C LEU A 15 8.24 -41.56 -27.66
N ASP A 16 6.95 -41.29 -27.87
CA ASP A 16 6.24 -41.57 -29.11
C ASP A 16 5.48 -40.31 -29.54
N THR A 17 5.56 -40.01 -30.83
CA THR A 17 4.87 -38.87 -31.47
C THR A 17 3.52 -39.25 -32.09
N ARG A 18 3.21 -40.56 -32.11
CA ARG A 18 1.95 -41.13 -32.59
C ARG A 18 1.17 -41.84 -31.49
N GLY A 19 1.81 -42.06 -30.34
CA GLY A 19 1.21 -42.67 -29.17
C GLY A 19 0.31 -41.69 -28.42
N THR A 20 -0.60 -42.25 -27.62
CA THR A 20 -1.48 -41.49 -26.74
C THR A 20 -1.02 -41.52 -25.28
N GLU A 21 0.04 -42.25 -24.98
CA GLU A 21 0.56 -42.47 -23.63
C GLU A 21 1.69 -41.48 -23.30
N PRO A 22 1.60 -40.73 -22.18
CA PRO A 22 2.69 -39.84 -21.77
C PRO A 22 3.97 -40.62 -21.42
N ALA A 23 5.11 -40.14 -21.89
CA ALA A 23 6.43 -40.68 -21.62
C ALA A 23 7.03 -40.06 -20.34
N PRO A 24 7.57 -40.84 -19.38
CA PRO A 24 8.29 -40.29 -18.24
C PRO A 24 9.59 -39.61 -18.70
N VAL A 25 9.87 -38.46 -18.09
CA VAL A 25 11.09 -37.67 -18.30
C VAL A 25 11.73 -37.30 -16.97
N GLU A 26 13.06 -37.30 -16.94
CA GLU A 26 13.87 -36.89 -15.79
C GLU A 26 15.04 -36.06 -16.30
N LEU A 27 15.39 -35.01 -15.54
CA LEU A 27 16.52 -34.13 -15.79
C LEU A 27 17.19 -33.81 -14.46
N GLU A 28 18.49 -34.02 -14.38
CA GLU A 28 19.36 -33.47 -13.35
C GLU A 28 20.43 -32.61 -14.01
N ALA A 29 20.71 -31.44 -13.43
CA ALA A 29 21.75 -30.54 -13.92
C ALA A 29 22.30 -29.69 -12.77
N LEU A 30 23.42 -29.01 -13.01
CA LEU A 30 23.91 -27.94 -12.15
C LEU A 30 23.77 -26.61 -12.89
N VAL A 31 23.07 -25.66 -12.30
CA VAL A 31 22.95 -24.28 -12.80
C VAL A 31 23.85 -23.39 -11.94
N ASN A 32 24.93 -22.88 -12.50
CA ASN A 32 25.97 -22.15 -11.77
C ASN A 32 26.44 -22.88 -10.49
N GLY A 33 26.52 -24.22 -10.54
CA GLY A 33 26.91 -25.06 -9.40
C GLY A 33 25.75 -25.50 -8.49
N SER A 34 24.54 -24.98 -8.67
CA SER A 34 23.37 -25.30 -7.85
C SER A 34 22.51 -26.40 -8.48
N PRO A 35 22.06 -27.40 -7.71
CA PRO A 35 21.36 -28.56 -8.26
C PRO A 35 19.96 -28.21 -8.75
N LEU A 36 19.71 -28.55 -10.01
CA LEU A 36 18.41 -28.56 -10.66
C LEU A 36 17.97 -30.02 -10.83
N LYS A 37 16.77 -30.34 -10.37
CA LYS A 37 16.10 -31.60 -10.65
C LYS A 37 14.75 -31.32 -11.27
N SER A 38 14.38 -32.10 -12.26
CA SER A 38 13.06 -32.06 -12.88
C SER A 38 12.62 -33.46 -13.23
N SER A 39 11.38 -33.80 -12.93
CA SER A 39 10.78 -35.08 -13.30
C SER A 39 9.34 -34.88 -13.69
N GLY A 40 8.83 -35.79 -14.52
CA GLY A 40 7.45 -35.71 -14.94
C GLY A 40 7.12 -36.56 -16.14
N ARG A 41 6.11 -36.12 -16.88
CA ARG A 41 5.57 -36.85 -18.03
C ARG A 41 5.34 -35.89 -19.19
N VAL A 42 5.62 -36.36 -20.39
CA VAL A 42 5.48 -35.60 -21.63
C VAL A 42 4.74 -36.45 -22.66
N LEU A 43 3.71 -35.89 -23.28
CA LEU A 43 3.03 -36.47 -24.43
C LEU A 43 3.23 -35.56 -25.64
N LEU A 44 3.86 -36.11 -26.68
CA LEU A 44 4.06 -35.43 -27.95
C LEU A 44 2.86 -35.75 -28.86
N ALA A 45 1.86 -34.87 -28.85
CA ALA A 45 0.68 -35.00 -29.69
C ALA A 45 0.88 -34.31 -31.05
N SER A 46 0.12 -34.71 -32.06
CA SER A 46 0.17 -34.11 -33.40
C SER A 46 -0.20 -32.61 -33.42
N GLN A 47 -0.91 -32.12 -32.40
CA GLN A 47 -1.32 -30.72 -32.26
C GLN A 47 -0.55 -29.94 -31.18
N GLY A 48 0.44 -30.55 -30.52
CA GLY A 48 1.23 -29.86 -29.50
C GLY A 48 1.86 -30.76 -28.45
N LEU A 49 2.24 -30.12 -27.36
CA LEU A 49 2.94 -30.73 -26.23
C LEU A 49 2.02 -30.71 -25.02
N ASP A 50 1.72 -31.87 -24.46
CA ASP A 50 1.15 -31.99 -23.13
C ASP A 50 2.28 -32.40 -22.18
N LEU A 51 2.40 -31.73 -21.03
CA LEU A 51 3.41 -32.07 -20.05
C LEU A 51 2.93 -31.80 -18.63
N GLU A 52 3.45 -32.59 -17.72
CA GLU A 52 3.40 -32.32 -16.29
C GLU A 52 4.81 -32.50 -15.74
N LEU A 53 5.41 -31.42 -15.26
CA LEU A 53 6.76 -31.39 -14.71
C LEU A 53 6.73 -30.85 -13.29
N VAL A 54 7.50 -31.50 -12.41
CA VAL A 54 7.85 -31.02 -11.08
C VAL A 54 9.35 -30.79 -11.08
N SER A 55 9.75 -29.56 -10.77
CA SER A 55 11.15 -29.15 -10.80
C SER A 55 11.53 -28.48 -9.48
N SER A 56 12.75 -28.72 -9.03
CA SER A 56 13.35 -28.04 -7.89
C SER A 56 14.76 -27.55 -8.25
N LEU A 57 15.03 -26.29 -7.97
CA LEU A 57 16.34 -25.67 -8.03
C LEU A 57 16.67 -25.22 -6.62
N ASN A 58 17.77 -25.70 -6.06
CA ASN A 58 18.12 -25.43 -4.66
C ASN A 58 19.31 -24.49 -4.55
N ALA A 59 19.17 -23.40 -3.80
CA ALA A 59 20.26 -22.51 -3.40
C ALA A 59 21.12 -21.99 -4.58
N LEU A 60 20.47 -21.48 -5.63
CA LEU A 60 21.15 -20.75 -6.70
C LEU A 60 21.69 -19.42 -6.18
N GLU A 61 23.02 -19.23 -6.22
CA GLU A 61 23.65 -17.94 -5.98
C GLU A 61 23.23 -16.94 -7.07
N LEU A 62 22.68 -15.80 -6.65
CA LEU A 62 22.06 -14.83 -7.55
C LEU A 62 23.01 -13.75 -8.06
N THR A 63 24.12 -13.46 -7.37
CA THR A 63 25.09 -12.45 -7.80
C THR A 63 25.57 -12.61 -9.24
N PRO A 64 25.84 -13.84 -9.77
CA PRO A 64 26.18 -14.04 -11.18
C PRO A 64 25.09 -13.63 -12.18
N LEU A 65 23.84 -13.45 -11.72
CA LEU A 65 22.72 -12.99 -12.54
C LEU A 65 22.56 -11.46 -12.54
N SER A 66 23.44 -10.70 -11.86
CA SER A 66 23.35 -9.23 -11.77
C SER A 66 23.16 -8.54 -13.11
N PRO A 67 23.85 -8.90 -14.22
CA PRO A 67 23.61 -8.20 -15.48
C PRO A 67 22.21 -8.42 -16.10
N LEU A 68 21.50 -9.50 -15.71
CA LEU A 68 20.08 -9.66 -16.08
C LEU A 68 19.20 -8.75 -15.23
N ALA A 69 19.48 -8.66 -13.93
CA ALA A 69 18.77 -7.74 -13.03
C ALA A 69 19.01 -6.27 -13.42
N GLU A 70 20.23 -5.89 -13.80
CA GLU A 70 20.55 -4.54 -14.27
C GLU A 70 19.75 -4.22 -15.54
N ARG A 71 19.65 -5.17 -16.47
CA ARG A 71 18.91 -4.99 -17.71
C ARG A 71 17.40 -4.81 -17.49
N PHE A 72 16.78 -5.65 -16.67
CA PHE A 72 15.31 -5.71 -16.57
C PHE A 72 14.72 -5.02 -15.31
N LEU A 73 15.50 -4.94 -14.23
CA LEU A 73 15.10 -4.27 -12.99
C LEU A 73 15.79 -2.91 -12.81
N GLY A 74 16.91 -2.67 -13.48
CA GLY A 74 17.71 -1.45 -13.29
C GLY A 74 18.55 -1.46 -12.01
N TYR A 75 18.85 -2.64 -11.45
CA TYR A 75 19.68 -2.81 -10.24
C TYR A 75 20.56 -4.04 -10.36
N SER A 76 21.79 -3.97 -9.85
CA SER A 76 22.61 -5.17 -9.66
C SER A 76 22.11 -6.01 -8.48
N ILE A 77 22.60 -7.24 -8.32
CA ILE A 77 22.30 -8.09 -7.17
C ILE A 77 23.52 -8.08 -6.26
N ALA A 78 23.38 -7.49 -5.07
CA ALA A 78 24.47 -7.46 -4.09
C ALA A 78 24.69 -8.86 -3.50
N GLN A 79 23.60 -9.53 -3.12
CA GLN A 79 23.62 -10.86 -2.54
C GLN A 79 22.26 -11.54 -2.65
N GLY A 80 22.25 -12.86 -2.45
CA GLY A 80 21.04 -13.64 -2.25
C GLY A 80 21.13 -15.03 -2.85
N ARG A 81 20.33 -15.94 -2.29
CA ARG A 81 20.17 -17.30 -2.82
C ARG A 81 18.71 -17.58 -3.17
N LEU A 82 18.50 -18.20 -4.32
CA LEU A 82 17.19 -18.64 -4.79
C LEU A 82 17.01 -20.15 -4.59
N THR A 83 15.91 -20.52 -3.95
CA THR A 83 15.32 -21.85 -4.09
C THR A 83 14.00 -21.71 -4.82
N LEU A 84 13.79 -22.52 -5.85
CA LEU A 84 12.60 -22.53 -6.68
C LEU A 84 12.03 -23.94 -6.72
N ASP A 85 10.78 -24.09 -6.26
CA ASP A 85 9.98 -25.28 -6.54
C ASP A 85 8.92 -24.91 -7.58
N SER A 86 8.84 -25.67 -8.66
CA SER A 86 7.93 -25.38 -9.77
C SER A 86 7.17 -26.61 -10.20
N THR A 87 5.85 -26.49 -10.26
CA THR A 87 4.98 -27.43 -10.96
C THR A 87 4.48 -26.76 -12.23
N VAL A 88 4.66 -27.41 -13.37
CA VAL A 88 4.19 -26.94 -14.67
C VAL A 88 3.29 -27.99 -15.27
N ARG A 89 2.05 -27.62 -15.56
CA ARG A 89 1.10 -28.45 -16.31
C ARG A 89 0.73 -27.72 -17.59
N LEU A 90 1.01 -28.33 -18.72
CA LEU A 90 0.50 -27.92 -20.02
C LEU A 90 -0.43 -29.01 -20.50
N LYS A 91 -1.69 -28.67 -20.72
CA LYS A 91 -2.67 -29.60 -21.29
C LYS A 91 -3.53 -28.88 -22.29
N GLU A 92 -3.61 -29.42 -23.51
CA GLU A 92 -4.44 -28.84 -24.57
C GLU A 92 -4.15 -27.34 -24.74
N ARG A 93 -2.85 -27.00 -24.73
CA ARG A 93 -2.37 -25.61 -24.84
C ARG A 93 -2.82 -24.68 -23.70
N ASN A 94 -3.35 -25.21 -22.60
CA ASN A 94 -3.59 -24.46 -21.37
C ASN A 94 -2.43 -24.70 -20.39
N LEU A 95 -1.75 -23.62 -20.03
CA LEU A 95 -0.69 -23.59 -19.04
C LEU A 95 -1.28 -23.34 -17.66
N ASP A 96 -0.94 -24.20 -16.70
CA ASP A 96 -1.16 -24.01 -15.27
C ASP A 96 0.16 -24.28 -14.55
N THR A 97 0.79 -23.23 -14.03
CA THR A 97 2.03 -23.34 -13.28
C THR A 97 1.85 -22.84 -11.86
N ASN A 98 2.54 -23.47 -10.92
CA ASN A 98 2.72 -22.97 -9.58
C ASN A 98 4.23 -22.91 -9.29
N GLN A 99 4.70 -21.74 -8.85
CA GLN A 99 6.10 -21.49 -8.55
C GLN A 99 6.20 -20.99 -7.11
N ARG A 100 6.87 -21.76 -6.24
CA ARG A 100 7.29 -21.27 -4.93
C ARG A 100 8.71 -20.74 -5.05
N ILE A 101 8.86 -19.44 -4.84
CA ILE A 101 10.12 -18.72 -4.94
C ILE A 101 10.54 -18.37 -3.52
N GLN A 102 11.69 -18.88 -3.12
CA GLN A 102 12.32 -18.55 -1.84
C GLN A 102 13.62 -17.82 -2.09
N LEU A 103 13.74 -16.60 -1.59
CA LEU A 103 14.98 -15.83 -1.62
C LEU A 103 15.50 -15.67 -0.19
N LEU A 104 16.74 -16.09 0.03
CA LEU A 104 17.41 -15.92 1.32
C LEU A 104 18.40 -14.77 1.24
N ASN A 105 18.33 -13.85 2.21
CA ASN A 105 19.20 -12.67 2.33
C ASN A 105 19.38 -11.92 0.99
N PHE A 106 18.30 -11.68 0.26
CA PHE A 106 18.37 -11.04 -1.05
C PHE A 106 18.41 -9.51 -0.93
N ASP A 107 19.42 -8.90 -1.55
CA ASP A 107 19.58 -7.46 -1.61
C ASP A 107 19.97 -7.00 -3.01
N LEU A 108 19.37 -5.89 -3.42
CA LEU A 108 19.78 -5.17 -4.62
C LEU A 108 21.04 -4.36 -4.31
N GLY A 109 21.92 -4.28 -5.30
CA GLY A 109 23.08 -3.39 -5.30
C GLY A 109 22.75 -2.06 -5.97
N ASP A 110 23.74 -1.52 -6.67
CA ASP A 110 23.67 -0.20 -7.29
C ASP A 110 22.60 -0.11 -8.40
N LYS A 111 21.91 1.03 -8.42
CA LYS A 111 20.99 1.38 -9.51
C LYS A 111 21.77 1.63 -10.79
N THR A 112 21.37 0.96 -11.86
CA THR A 112 22.02 1.04 -13.18
C THR A 112 20.99 1.46 -14.23
N PRO A 113 21.27 2.49 -15.06
CA PRO A 113 20.37 2.87 -16.15
C PRO A 113 20.25 1.73 -17.16
N SER A 114 19.01 1.34 -17.50
CA SER A 114 18.73 0.43 -18.60
C SER A 114 17.46 0.87 -19.33
N PRO A 115 17.47 0.93 -20.67
CA PRO A 115 16.28 1.25 -21.45
C PRO A 115 15.21 0.13 -21.41
N GLU A 116 15.59 -1.07 -21.00
CA GLU A 116 14.70 -2.23 -20.83
C GLU A 116 14.28 -2.43 -19.37
N ALA A 117 14.75 -1.57 -18.46
CA ALA A 117 14.34 -1.65 -17.06
C ALA A 117 12.86 -1.33 -16.93
N ILE A 118 12.22 -2.08 -16.04
CA ILE A 118 10.89 -1.79 -15.56
C ILE A 118 10.80 -0.37 -14.97
N ASP A 119 9.77 0.37 -15.38
CA ASP A 119 9.42 1.66 -14.77
C ASP A 119 8.58 1.45 -13.51
N ALA A 120 9.18 0.94 -12.43
CA ALA A 120 8.48 0.66 -11.18
C ALA A 120 9.34 0.90 -9.93
N PRO A 121 8.73 1.14 -8.75
CA PRO A 121 9.46 1.27 -7.49
C PRO A 121 9.94 -0.10 -6.97
N VAL A 122 10.96 -0.67 -7.62
CA VAL A 122 11.48 -2.01 -7.35
C VAL A 122 11.88 -2.19 -5.87
N GLN A 123 12.53 -1.19 -5.27
CA GLN A 123 12.95 -1.24 -3.86
C GLN A 123 11.75 -1.34 -2.90
N LEU A 124 10.67 -0.62 -3.18
CA LEU A 124 9.45 -0.73 -2.40
C LEU A 124 8.81 -2.10 -2.53
N GLY A 125 8.65 -2.60 -3.77
CA GLY A 125 8.14 -3.94 -4.02
C GLY A 125 8.96 -5.01 -3.28
N LEU A 126 10.29 -4.87 -3.28
CA LEU A 126 11.19 -5.74 -2.54
C LEU A 126 10.97 -5.64 -1.02
N SER A 127 10.90 -4.43 -0.46
CA SER A 127 10.68 -4.19 0.96
C SER A 127 9.35 -4.73 1.47
N LEU A 128 8.35 -4.86 0.59
CA LEU A 128 7.05 -5.47 0.90
C LEU A 128 7.09 -7.00 0.94
N LEU A 129 7.94 -7.61 0.12
CA LEU A 129 8.08 -9.06 0.05
C LEU A 129 8.96 -9.62 1.16
N LYS A 130 9.94 -8.84 1.64
CA LYS A 130 10.91 -9.23 2.67
C LYS A 130 10.29 -9.39 4.05
N ASP A 131 10.51 -10.51 4.71
CA ASP A 131 10.10 -10.72 6.10
C ASP A 131 11.09 -10.12 7.11
N SER A 132 10.89 -10.41 8.40
CA SER A 132 11.76 -9.93 9.47
C SER A 132 13.18 -10.49 9.43
N ASP A 133 13.38 -11.62 8.74
CA ASP A 133 14.66 -12.32 8.61
C ASP A 133 15.34 -12.00 7.27
N ASN A 134 14.88 -10.96 6.56
CA ASN A 134 15.37 -10.55 5.23
C ASN A 134 15.19 -11.63 4.14
N ASN A 135 14.18 -12.49 4.30
CA ASN A 135 13.83 -13.53 3.35
C ASN A 135 12.54 -13.21 2.60
N ILE A 136 12.35 -13.83 1.45
CA ILE A 136 11.14 -13.70 0.63
C ILE A 136 10.66 -15.11 0.32
N ASP A 137 9.39 -15.40 0.59
CA ASP A 137 8.73 -16.66 0.21
C ASP A 137 7.41 -16.32 -0.47
N VAL A 138 7.32 -16.58 -1.78
CA VAL A 138 6.16 -16.20 -2.60
C VAL A 138 5.71 -17.40 -3.42
N ASN A 139 4.39 -17.61 -3.46
CA ASN A 139 3.78 -18.54 -4.40
C ASN A 139 3.16 -17.74 -5.55
N LEU A 140 3.62 -18.00 -6.77
CA LEU A 140 3.16 -17.34 -7.98
C LEU A 140 2.45 -18.37 -8.88
N PRO A 141 1.12 -18.49 -8.80
CA PRO A 141 0.36 -19.26 -9.76
C PRO A 141 0.21 -18.46 -11.06
N VAL A 142 0.48 -19.09 -12.20
CA VAL A 142 0.27 -18.52 -13.53
C VAL A 142 -0.58 -19.48 -14.34
N ARG A 143 -1.72 -18.99 -14.84
CA ARG A 143 -2.66 -19.75 -15.66
C ARG A 143 -3.01 -19.00 -16.94
N GLY A 144 -3.12 -19.71 -18.05
CA GLY A 144 -3.58 -19.11 -19.31
C GLY A 144 -3.49 -20.06 -20.49
N SER A 145 -4.17 -19.72 -21.59
CA SER A 145 -4.10 -20.48 -22.84
C SER A 145 -2.97 -19.95 -23.72
N LEU A 146 -2.08 -20.82 -24.22
CA LEU A 146 -1.02 -20.53 -25.19
C LEU A 146 -1.56 -19.94 -26.52
N ASP A 147 -2.87 -20.01 -26.76
CA ASP A 147 -3.53 -19.45 -27.94
C ASP A 147 -4.09 -18.05 -27.73
N SER A 148 -3.99 -17.55 -26.50
CA SER A 148 -4.32 -16.15 -26.23
C SER A 148 -3.31 -15.26 -26.97
N PRO A 149 -3.70 -14.12 -27.55
CA PRO A 149 -2.77 -13.16 -28.14
C PRO A 149 -1.69 -12.71 -27.13
N ASP A 150 -1.97 -12.84 -25.83
CA ASP A 150 -1.03 -12.64 -24.71
C ASP A 150 0.11 -13.68 -24.66
N PHE A 151 0.04 -14.81 -25.38
CA PHE A 151 1.09 -15.83 -25.42
C PHE A 151 2.00 -15.79 -26.64
N ASP A 152 1.61 -15.06 -27.70
CA ASP A 152 2.25 -15.20 -29.01
C ASP A 152 3.70 -14.65 -29.08
N THR A 153 4.21 -14.02 -28.02
CA THR A 153 5.61 -13.53 -27.90
C THR A 153 6.09 -13.34 -26.45
N GLY A 154 5.79 -14.27 -25.53
CA GLY A 154 6.28 -14.20 -24.14
C GLY A 154 5.55 -13.20 -23.23
N SER A 155 4.28 -12.89 -23.51
CA SER A 155 3.53 -11.78 -22.89
C SER A 155 2.72 -12.14 -21.63
N ILE A 156 2.54 -13.41 -21.25
CA ILE A 156 1.85 -13.75 -19.98
C ILE A 156 2.73 -13.44 -18.77
N MET A 157 4.04 -13.69 -18.87
CA MET A 157 4.98 -13.16 -17.89
C MET A 157 4.87 -11.63 -17.86
N ARG A 158 4.72 -10.95 -19.01
CA ARG A 158 4.48 -9.50 -19.04
C ARG A 158 3.11 -9.09 -18.47
N LEU A 159 2.03 -9.87 -18.57
CA LEU A 159 0.68 -9.45 -18.15
C LEU A 159 0.43 -9.61 -16.65
N ALA A 160 0.86 -10.75 -16.08
CA ALA A 160 0.81 -10.95 -14.63
C ALA A 160 1.74 -9.95 -13.94
N VAL A 161 2.92 -9.72 -14.53
CA VAL A 161 3.88 -8.74 -14.05
C VAL A 161 3.36 -7.32 -14.33
N SER A 162 2.79 -6.97 -15.50
CA SER A 162 2.31 -5.61 -15.80
C SER A 162 1.13 -5.20 -14.93
N ASN A 163 0.20 -6.10 -14.62
CA ASN A 163 -0.92 -5.78 -13.72
C ASN A 163 -0.45 -5.62 -12.27
N LEU A 164 0.55 -6.40 -11.84
CA LEU A 164 1.20 -6.22 -10.54
C LEU A 164 2.00 -4.90 -10.51
N ILE A 165 2.71 -4.58 -11.59
CA ILE A 165 3.54 -3.39 -11.73
C ILE A 165 2.72 -2.10 -11.80
N VAL A 166 1.69 -2.05 -12.65
CA VAL A 166 0.80 -0.88 -12.78
C VAL A 166 0.15 -0.57 -11.44
N ALA A 167 -0.27 -1.60 -10.69
CA ALA A 167 -0.81 -1.41 -9.35
C ALA A 167 0.28 -1.00 -8.32
N VAL A 168 1.52 -1.47 -8.45
CA VAL A 168 2.67 -1.07 -7.60
C VAL A 168 3.09 0.38 -7.85
N ILE A 169 2.96 0.88 -9.09
CA ILE A 169 3.29 2.26 -9.45
C ILE A 169 2.22 3.24 -8.96
N THR A 170 0.94 2.90 -9.10
CA THR A 170 -0.16 3.83 -8.78
C THR A 170 -0.53 3.81 -7.30
N SER A 171 -0.45 2.66 -6.63
CA SER A 171 -0.65 2.56 -5.19
C SER A 171 0.01 1.31 -4.59
N PRO A 172 1.31 1.38 -4.25
CA PRO A 172 2.06 0.22 -3.76
C PRO A 172 1.50 -0.35 -2.44
N PHE A 173 0.77 0.47 -1.66
CA PHE A 173 0.11 0.03 -0.44
C PHE A 173 -1.29 -0.57 -0.66
N ALA A 174 -1.99 -0.25 -1.76
CA ALA A 174 -3.30 -0.82 -2.09
C ALA A 174 -3.27 -2.35 -2.33
N ILE A 175 -2.17 -2.85 -2.88
CA ILE A 175 -2.00 -4.28 -3.18
C ILE A 175 -1.87 -5.10 -1.89
N ILE A 176 -1.29 -4.50 -0.85
CA ILE A 176 -0.90 -5.22 0.35
C ILE A 176 -2.12 -5.73 1.12
N GLY A 177 -3.19 -4.94 1.15
CA GLY A 177 -4.46 -5.41 1.69
C GLY A 177 -4.94 -6.68 0.98
N LYS A 178 -4.98 -6.64 -0.36
CA LYS A 178 -5.55 -7.74 -1.17
C LYS A 178 -4.72 -9.03 -1.14
N LEU A 179 -3.40 -8.94 -1.05
CA LEU A 179 -2.52 -10.12 -1.08
C LEU A 179 -2.35 -10.80 0.29
N PHE A 180 -2.43 -10.06 1.40
CA PHE A 180 -1.96 -10.56 2.70
C PHE A 180 -3.05 -10.73 3.77
N SER A 181 -4.27 -10.19 3.58
CA SER A 181 -5.38 -10.35 4.56
C SER A 181 -6.67 -10.95 4.01
N GLY A 182 -6.65 -11.48 2.78
CA GLY A 182 -7.87 -12.01 2.14
C GLY A 182 -8.87 -10.90 1.77
N SER A 183 -10.09 -11.29 1.38
CA SER A 183 -11.12 -10.40 0.81
C SER A 183 -11.61 -9.25 1.70
N ASP A 184 -11.25 -9.23 2.99
CA ASP A 184 -11.71 -8.25 3.99
C ASP A 184 -10.67 -7.16 4.32
N ALA A 185 -9.59 -7.10 3.55
CA ALA A 185 -8.58 -6.07 3.72
C ALA A 185 -9.08 -4.67 3.35
N ALA A 186 -8.82 -3.69 4.20
CA ALA A 186 -9.06 -2.30 3.82
C ALA A 186 -8.15 -1.95 2.63
N ASN A 187 -8.65 -1.16 1.68
CA ASN A 187 -7.79 -0.60 0.64
C ASN A 187 -6.80 0.37 1.31
N LEU A 188 -5.58 -0.07 1.60
CA LEU A 188 -4.55 0.69 2.33
C LEU A 188 -3.87 1.75 1.45
N GLU A 189 -4.59 2.32 0.49
CA GLU A 189 -4.10 3.38 -0.39
C GLU A 189 -4.03 4.73 0.33
N TYR A 190 -5.00 5.01 1.19
CA TYR A 190 -5.09 6.26 1.92
C TYR A 190 -5.88 6.11 3.23
N ILE A 191 -5.68 7.07 4.12
CA ILE A 191 -6.56 7.32 5.26
C ILE A 191 -7.45 8.51 4.93
N GLY A 192 -8.77 8.29 4.90
CA GLY A 192 -9.75 9.32 4.57
C GLY A 192 -10.15 10.16 5.79
N PHE A 193 -10.37 11.45 5.56
CA PHE A 193 -10.81 12.43 6.55
C PHE A 193 -12.14 13.03 6.12
N ASP A 194 -12.84 13.66 7.06
CA ASP A 194 -13.98 14.50 6.72
C ASP A 194 -13.48 15.87 6.24
N PRO A 195 -14.15 16.51 5.26
CA PRO A 195 -13.75 17.82 4.76
C PRO A 195 -13.57 18.83 5.89
N GLY A 196 -12.47 19.59 5.90
CA GLY A 196 -12.14 20.57 6.92
C GLY A 196 -11.66 20.00 8.27
N ASP A 197 -11.80 18.68 8.52
CA ASP A 197 -11.35 18.04 9.76
C ASP A 197 -9.97 17.38 9.62
N GLY A 198 -9.11 17.65 10.59
CA GLY A 198 -7.78 17.07 10.73
C GLY A 198 -7.73 15.86 11.66
N ARG A 199 -8.83 15.51 12.34
CA ARG A 199 -8.93 14.39 13.28
C ARG A 199 -9.28 13.08 12.57
N LEU A 200 -8.77 11.98 13.11
CA LEU A 200 -9.11 10.64 12.64
C LEU A 200 -10.51 10.25 13.12
N ALA A 201 -11.37 9.86 12.19
CA ALA A 201 -12.62 9.22 12.52
C ALA A 201 -12.41 7.75 12.94
N ASP A 202 -13.30 7.22 13.77
CA ASP A 202 -13.19 5.86 14.31
C ASP A 202 -13.18 4.78 13.22
N ARG A 203 -13.78 5.08 12.05
CA ARG A 203 -13.74 4.26 10.82
C ARG A 203 -12.31 3.92 10.35
N ASN A 204 -11.32 4.73 10.70
CA ASN A 204 -9.93 4.56 10.29
C ASN A 204 -9.15 3.57 11.18
N THR A 205 -9.70 3.16 12.32
CA THR A 205 -9.01 2.34 13.33
C THR A 205 -8.51 1.01 12.77
N ALA A 206 -9.35 0.31 11.99
CA ALA A 206 -8.99 -0.98 11.41
C ALA A 206 -7.86 -0.87 10.38
N ALA A 207 -7.93 0.15 9.50
CA ALA A 207 -6.90 0.40 8.50
C ALA A 207 -5.55 0.75 9.16
N LEU A 208 -5.55 1.61 10.18
CA LEU A 208 -4.33 1.98 10.90
C LEU A 208 -3.66 0.78 11.60
N LYS A 209 -4.46 -0.12 12.19
CA LYS A 209 -3.95 -1.39 12.77
C LYS A 209 -3.29 -2.26 11.71
N GLN A 210 -3.94 -2.46 10.56
CA GLN A 210 -3.38 -3.24 9.45
C GLN A 210 -2.06 -2.63 8.94
N VAL A 211 -1.99 -1.31 8.80
CA VAL A 211 -0.74 -0.62 8.41
C VAL A 211 0.37 -0.85 9.45
N ALA A 212 0.05 -0.71 10.74
CA ALA A 212 1.05 -0.89 11.81
C ALA A 212 1.57 -2.33 11.91
N GLU A 213 0.68 -3.33 11.76
CA GLU A 213 1.02 -4.76 11.75
C GLU A 213 1.91 -5.11 10.54
N LEU A 214 1.53 -4.63 9.36
CA LEU A 214 2.31 -4.76 8.14
C LEU A 214 3.72 -4.17 8.32
N MET A 215 3.82 -2.90 8.73
CA MET A 215 5.13 -2.29 8.95
C MET A 215 5.92 -2.99 10.06
N GLY A 216 5.25 -3.60 11.03
CA GLY A 216 5.88 -4.41 12.09
C GLY A 216 6.51 -5.69 11.56
N SER A 217 5.84 -6.38 10.64
CA SER A 217 6.32 -7.62 10.01
C SER A 217 7.35 -7.43 8.90
N ARG A 218 7.52 -6.20 8.41
CA ARG A 218 8.40 -5.85 7.27
C ARG A 218 9.43 -4.79 7.68
N PRO A 219 10.56 -5.14 8.32
CA PRO A 219 11.52 -4.16 8.84
C PRO A 219 12.10 -3.21 7.78
N SER A 220 12.28 -3.69 6.55
CA SER A 220 12.77 -2.90 5.41
C SER A 220 11.76 -1.91 4.85
N LEU A 221 10.48 -2.00 5.23
CA LEU A 221 9.43 -1.12 4.71
C LEU A 221 9.50 0.26 5.37
N THR A 222 9.53 1.29 4.54
CA THR A 222 9.36 2.70 4.94
C THR A 222 8.04 3.25 4.40
N LEU A 223 7.32 4.02 5.22
CA LEU A 223 6.03 4.62 4.89
C LEU A 223 6.16 6.12 4.68
N GLY A 224 5.74 6.60 3.52
CA GLY A 224 5.51 8.00 3.22
C GLY A 224 4.07 8.38 3.50
N LEU A 225 3.86 9.45 4.26
CA LEU A 225 2.56 10.09 4.47
C LEU A 225 2.48 11.33 3.58
N ILE A 226 1.64 11.29 2.55
CA ILE A 226 1.45 12.40 1.60
C ILE A 226 0.06 12.99 1.87
N PRO A 227 -0.03 14.05 2.70
CA PRO A 227 -1.31 14.64 3.01
C PRO A 227 -1.88 15.45 1.85
N GLN A 228 -3.20 15.45 1.74
CA GLN A 228 -3.95 16.14 0.70
C GLN A 228 -5.04 17.00 1.33
N ALA A 229 -5.29 18.15 0.69
CA ALA A 229 -6.48 18.96 0.94
C ALA A 229 -7.00 19.53 -0.38
N ASP A 230 -8.32 19.71 -0.48
CA ASP A 230 -8.99 20.16 -1.70
C ASP A 230 -9.94 21.35 -1.44
N ASP A 231 -10.76 21.72 -2.43
CA ASP A 231 -11.69 22.83 -2.27
C ASP A 231 -12.89 22.50 -1.39
N ASN A 232 -13.25 21.22 -1.21
CA ASN A 232 -14.27 20.83 -0.22
C ASN A 232 -13.75 21.14 1.19
N ASP A 233 -12.46 20.90 1.44
CA ASP A 233 -11.84 21.30 2.70
C ASP A 233 -11.94 22.81 2.92
N ARG A 234 -11.63 23.60 1.88
CA ARG A 234 -11.65 25.06 1.95
C ARG A 234 -13.02 25.60 2.35
N GLU A 235 -14.07 25.02 1.79
CA GLU A 235 -15.45 25.39 2.08
C GLU A 235 -15.85 25.01 3.51
N SER A 236 -15.39 23.85 4.01
CA SER A 236 -15.75 23.32 5.33
C SER A 236 -14.91 23.84 6.51
N LEU A 237 -13.78 24.53 6.27
CA LEU A 237 -12.86 24.95 7.34
C LEU A 237 -13.54 25.74 8.48
N GLY A 238 -14.44 26.66 8.15
CA GLY A 238 -15.11 27.47 9.17
C GLY A 238 -16.20 26.72 9.92
N GLU A 239 -17.02 25.94 9.21
CA GLU A 239 -18.00 25.04 9.83
C GLU A 239 -17.36 24.09 10.84
N VAL A 240 -16.30 23.39 10.42
CA VAL A 240 -15.61 22.41 11.27
C VAL A 240 -14.96 23.09 12.46
N TYR A 241 -14.37 24.28 12.28
CA TYR A 241 -13.83 25.05 13.38
C TYR A 241 -14.90 25.39 14.42
N ILE A 242 -16.06 25.91 13.98
CA ILE A 242 -17.18 26.27 14.87
C ILE A 242 -17.65 25.04 15.63
N HIS A 243 -17.94 23.95 14.91
CA HIS A 243 -18.39 22.70 15.51
C HIS A 243 -17.39 22.18 16.54
N ARG A 244 -16.09 22.17 16.22
CA ARG A 244 -15.04 21.74 17.14
C ARG A 244 -14.98 22.61 18.39
N ARG A 245 -15.01 23.94 18.27
CA ARG A 245 -14.99 24.83 19.45
C ARG A 245 -16.21 24.63 20.33
N MET A 246 -17.39 24.40 19.75
CA MET A 246 -18.59 24.06 20.51
C MET A 246 -18.45 22.73 21.24
N GLN A 247 -17.88 21.70 20.59
CA GLN A 247 -17.57 20.42 21.23
C GLN A 247 -16.59 20.56 22.40
N GLU A 248 -15.48 21.28 22.20
CA GLU A 248 -14.46 21.53 23.22
C GLU A 248 -15.07 22.27 24.42
N MET A 249 -15.84 23.33 24.18
CA MET A 249 -16.50 24.09 25.23
C MET A 249 -17.50 23.26 26.04
N LYS A 250 -18.29 22.44 25.34
CA LYS A 250 -19.22 21.51 26.01
C LYS A 250 -18.48 20.48 26.85
N PHE A 251 -17.38 19.92 26.33
CA PHE A 251 -16.55 18.94 27.03
C PHE A 251 -15.86 19.55 28.27
N ASP A 252 -15.37 20.78 28.16
CA ASP A 252 -14.73 21.50 29.27
C ASP A 252 -15.70 21.81 30.42
N GLY A 253 -17.01 21.90 30.13
CA GLY A 253 -18.07 22.03 31.13
C GLY A 253 -18.40 20.75 31.90
N LEU A 254 -17.91 19.59 31.47
CA LEU A 254 -18.18 18.31 32.12
C LEU A 254 -17.37 18.12 33.42
N SER A 255 -17.88 17.30 34.33
CA SER A 255 -17.09 16.88 35.50
C SER A 255 -15.92 15.99 35.09
N ARG A 256 -14.87 15.91 35.92
CA ARG A 256 -13.72 15.01 35.67
C ARG A 256 -14.12 13.54 35.47
N LYS A 257 -15.19 13.08 36.11
CA LYS A 257 -15.69 11.71 35.97
C LYS A 257 -16.32 11.49 34.60
N GLU A 258 -17.05 12.47 34.09
CA GLU A 258 -17.68 12.43 32.77
C GLU A 258 -16.62 12.56 31.67
N GLN A 259 -15.66 13.48 31.82
CA GLN A 259 -14.53 13.62 30.89
C GLN A 259 -13.72 12.32 30.75
N ALA A 260 -13.56 11.55 31.82
CA ALA A 260 -12.89 10.25 31.77
C ALA A 260 -13.68 9.15 31.04
N ALA A 261 -14.97 9.36 30.78
CA ALA A 261 -15.89 8.38 30.18
C ALA A 261 -16.33 8.75 28.75
N THR A 262 -15.87 9.88 28.20
CA THR A 262 -16.25 10.37 26.87
C THR A 262 -15.08 11.08 26.20
N ARG A 263 -15.29 11.55 24.97
CA ARG A 263 -14.32 12.35 24.21
C ARG A 263 -14.96 13.62 23.70
N VAL A 264 -14.13 14.59 23.33
CA VAL A 264 -14.59 15.85 22.72
C VAL A 264 -15.41 15.56 21.45
N GLU A 265 -14.97 14.60 20.63
CA GLU A 265 -15.61 14.22 19.36
C GLU A 265 -17.05 13.69 19.55
N ASP A 266 -17.34 13.13 20.72
CA ASP A 266 -18.64 12.52 21.02
C ASP A 266 -19.65 13.55 21.56
N MET A 267 -19.21 14.79 21.77
CA MET A 267 -20.08 15.89 22.17
C MET A 267 -21.06 16.22 21.04
N SER A 268 -22.34 16.18 21.37
CA SER A 268 -23.45 16.48 20.46
C SER A 268 -24.50 17.33 21.17
N TRP A 269 -25.30 18.05 20.41
CA TRP A 269 -26.40 18.90 20.90
C TRP A 269 -27.60 18.74 19.98
N ARG A 270 -28.77 19.18 20.45
CA ARG A 270 -29.96 19.23 19.59
C ARG A 270 -29.80 20.38 18.59
N PRO A 271 -29.89 20.14 17.27
CA PRO A 271 -29.88 21.23 16.28
C PRO A 271 -31.01 22.22 16.54
N GLY A 272 -30.68 23.51 16.53
CA GLY A 272 -31.63 24.60 16.82
C GLY A 272 -32.13 24.66 18.28
N GLY A 273 -31.53 23.90 19.20
CA GLY A 273 -31.82 23.97 20.63
C GLY A 273 -31.11 25.15 21.32
N GLU A 274 -31.62 25.54 22.49
CA GLU A 274 -31.06 26.61 23.33
C GLU A 274 -29.58 26.34 23.69
N GLU A 275 -29.25 25.12 24.08
CA GLU A 275 -27.87 24.69 24.35
C GLU A 275 -26.92 24.96 23.16
N ALA A 276 -27.37 24.69 21.94
CA ALA A 276 -26.56 24.92 20.76
C ALA A 276 -26.30 26.43 20.57
N LEU A 277 -27.34 27.25 20.74
CA LEU A 277 -27.24 28.70 20.60
C LEU A 277 -26.29 29.29 21.65
N GLU A 278 -26.38 28.83 22.89
CA GLU A 278 -25.49 29.24 23.99
C GLU A 278 -24.03 28.89 23.69
N LEU A 279 -23.77 27.63 23.27
CA LEU A 279 -22.43 27.20 22.88
C LEU A 279 -21.87 28.05 21.74
N LEU A 280 -22.66 28.29 20.68
CA LEU A 280 -22.23 29.11 19.55
C LEU A 280 -21.95 30.56 19.99
N PHE A 281 -22.77 31.12 20.88
CA PHE A 281 -22.58 32.47 21.38
C PHE A 281 -21.30 32.61 22.22
N GLU A 282 -20.99 31.62 23.05
CA GLU A 282 -19.75 31.63 23.81
C GLU A 282 -18.52 31.48 22.90
N VAL A 283 -18.56 30.60 21.89
CA VAL A 283 -17.50 30.54 20.85
C VAL A 283 -17.37 31.89 20.15
N TYR A 284 -18.49 32.46 19.70
CA TYR A 284 -18.53 33.78 19.08
C TYR A 284 -17.90 34.87 19.97
N LYS A 285 -18.11 34.84 21.29
CA LYS A 285 -17.53 35.81 22.23
C LYS A 285 -16.01 35.72 22.36
N GLU A 286 -15.41 34.56 22.17
CA GLU A 286 -13.96 34.35 22.26
C GLU A 286 -13.21 34.78 21.00
N GLU A 287 -13.88 34.89 19.86
CA GLU A 287 -13.19 35.17 18.60
C GLU A 287 -12.50 36.55 18.55
N PRO A 288 -11.33 36.69 17.90
CA PRO A 288 -10.53 37.91 17.97
C PRO A 288 -10.99 39.05 17.04
N PHE A 289 -12.17 38.94 16.39
CA PHE A 289 -12.69 39.98 15.50
C PHE A 289 -13.62 40.99 16.23
N PRO A 290 -13.79 42.21 15.69
CA PRO A 290 -14.67 43.22 16.27
C PRO A 290 -16.14 42.78 16.29
N LYS A 291 -16.83 42.95 17.42
CA LYS A 291 -18.22 42.54 17.62
C LYS A 291 -19.10 43.73 18.03
N PRO A 292 -20.37 43.79 17.56
CA PRO A 292 -21.32 44.79 18.03
C PRO A 292 -21.54 44.65 19.54
N ARG A 293 -21.76 45.77 20.21
CA ARG A 293 -22.10 45.84 21.64
C ARG A 293 -23.55 46.24 21.84
N ASN A 294 -24.16 45.75 22.91
CA ASN A 294 -25.48 46.20 23.34
C ASN A 294 -25.41 47.55 24.09
N LEU A 295 -26.56 48.09 24.50
CA LEU A 295 -26.65 49.38 25.21
C LEU A 295 -25.89 49.41 26.53
N LEU A 296 -25.57 48.25 27.11
CA LEU A 296 -24.82 48.09 28.35
C LEU A 296 -23.32 47.85 28.11
N GLY A 297 -22.87 47.83 26.86
CA GLY A 297 -21.46 47.65 26.48
C GLY A 297 -21.00 46.19 26.41
N PHE A 298 -21.87 45.21 26.63
CA PHE A 298 -21.54 43.79 26.47
C PHE A 298 -21.60 43.37 25.00
N THR A 299 -20.87 42.31 24.63
CA THR A 299 -20.98 41.68 23.31
C THR A 299 -22.44 41.34 23.03
N LYS A 300 -22.97 41.82 21.91
CA LYS A 300 -24.35 41.58 21.51
C LYS A 300 -24.49 40.16 20.97
N GLU A 301 -25.42 39.39 21.53
CA GLU A 301 -25.87 38.12 20.98
C GLU A 301 -26.65 38.36 19.67
N LEU A 302 -26.29 37.62 18.63
CA LEU A 302 -26.91 37.71 17.30
C LEU A 302 -27.74 36.44 17.04
N SER A 303 -28.43 36.38 15.90
CA SER A 303 -29.03 35.12 15.46
C SER A 303 -27.95 34.06 15.21
N TRP A 304 -28.34 32.79 15.25
CA TRP A 304 -27.49 31.65 14.90
C TRP A 304 -26.70 31.92 13.61
N ASP A 305 -27.41 32.19 12.51
CA ASP A 305 -26.80 32.41 11.19
C ASP A 305 -25.81 33.58 11.21
N ALA A 306 -26.15 34.68 11.88
CA ALA A 306 -25.28 35.86 11.92
C ALA A 306 -24.00 35.62 12.75
N MET A 307 -24.07 34.85 13.84
CA MET A 307 -22.88 34.45 14.59
C MET A 307 -22.04 33.47 13.77
N TYR A 308 -22.68 32.50 13.15
CA TYR A 308 -22.05 31.47 12.35
C TYR A 308 -21.28 32.09 11.17
N ASP A 309 -21.94 32.91 10.36
CA ASP A 309 -21.36 33.59 9.20
C ASP A 309 -20.19 34.51 9.61
N ALA A 310 -20.31 35.20 10.75
CA ALA A 310 -19.25 36.07 11.24
C ALA A 310 -18.00 35.27 11.62
N ILE A 311 -18.16 34.11 12.26
CA ILE A 311 -17.03 33.23 12.61
C ILE A 311 -16.45 32.61 11.33
N ASP A 312 -17.27 32.03 10.46
CA ASP A 312 -16.84 31.39 9.21
C ASP A 312 -16.06 32.36 8.32
N ALA A 313 -16.59 33.57 8.10
CA ALA A 313 -15.94 34.60 7.28
C ALA A 313 -14.61 35.09 7.86
N SER A 314 -14.39 34.93 9.17
CA SER A 314 -13.14 35.30 9.83
C SER A 314 -12.04 34.24 9.70
N ARG A 315 -12.36 33.02 9.26
CA ARG A 315 -11.39 31.94 9.17
C ARG A 315 -10.52 32.08 7.91
N PRO A 316 -9.20 31.81 8.02
CA PRO A 316 -8.36 31.67 6.84
C PRO A 316 -8.88 30.52 5.96
N LYS A 317 -9.17 30.82 4.70
CA LYS A 317 -9.54 29.85 3.66
C LYS A 317 -8.55 29.89 2.50
N ASP A 318 -7.31 30.31 2.77
CA ASP A 318 -6.25 30.44 1.79
C ASP A 318 -5.45 29.14 1.64
N GLN A 319 -4.39 29.19 0.83
CA GLN A 319 -3.51 28.04 0.61
C GLN A 319 -2.83 27.58 1.91
N ALA A 320 -2.41 28.52 2.76
CA ALA A 320 -1.72 28.21 4.02
C ALA A 320 -2.63 27.46 5.00
N ALA A 321 -3.92 27.82 5.04
CA ALA A 321 -4.91 27.10 5.84
C ALA A 321 -5.07 25.64 5.41
N LEU A 322 -5.10 25.38 4.09
CA LEU A 322 -5.16 24.01 3.56
C LEU A 322 -3.86 23.23 3.82
N GLU A 323 -2.70 23.88 3.72
CA GLU A 323 -1.41 23.28 4.06
C GLU A 323 -1.35 22.87 5.53
N ALA A 324 -1.84 23.73 6.43
CA ALA A 324 -1.93 23.44 7.85
C ALA A 324 -2.89 22.27 8.14
N LEU A 325 -4.07 22.22 7.50
CA LEU A 325 -5.02 21.12 7.63
C LEU A 325 -4.40 19.80 7.13
N ALA A 326 -3.78 19.82 5.96
CA ALA A 326 -3.09 18.66 5.39
C ALA A 326 -1.99 18.15 6.34
N ALA A 327 -1.15 19.05 6.87
CA ALA A 327 -0.12 18.68 7.84
C ALA A 327 -0.71 18.06 9.13
N GLN A 328 -1.81 18.62 9.65
CA GLN A 328 -2.51 18.10 10.82
C GLN A 328 -3.01 16.66 10.60
N ARG A 329 -3.53 16.36 9.41
CA ARG A 329 -3.98 15.01 9.06
C ARG A 329 -2.85 14.00 9.06
N ALA A 330 -1.72 14.35 8.42
CA ALA A 330 -0.57 13.46 8.40
C ALA A 330 0.00 13.24 9.82
N GLU A 331 0.01 14.26 10.68
CA GLU A 331 0.43 14.08 12.08
C GLU A 331 -0.54 13.20 12.87
N SER A 332 -1.85 13.33 12.64
CA SER A 332 -2.84 12.45 13.27
C SER A 332 -2.64 10.99 12.85
N VAL A 333 -2.39 10.72 11.56
CA VAL A 333 -2.03 9.37 11.07
C VAL A 333 -0.73 8.89 11.71
N ARG A 334 0.31 9.72 11.72
CA ARG A 334 1.61 9.38 12.34
C ARG A 334 1.45 9.03 13.81
N ALA A 335 0.80 9.89 14.59
CA ALA A 335 0.57 9.70 16.02
C ALA A 335 -0.20 8.40 16.29
N ALA A 336 -1.23 8.10 15.50
CA ALA A 336 -2.00 6.85 15.64
C ALA A 336 -1.15 5.61 15.33
N LEU A 337 -0.32 5.64 14.29
CA LEU A 337 0.60 4.54 13.97
C LEU A 337 1.65 4.33 15.07
N LEU A 338 2.19 5.41 15.64
CA LEU A 338 3.15 5.34 16.73
C LEU A 338 2.55 4.85 18.05
N ALA A 339 1.28 5.20 18.32
CA ALA A 339 0.56 4.66 19.46
C ALA A 339 0.36 3.13 19.35
N LEU A 340 0.19 2.60 18.13
CA LEU A 340 0.10 1.16 17.87
C LEU A 340 1.47 0.47 17.93
N ASN A 341 2.51 1.11 17.39
CA ASN A 341 3.86 0.56 17.38
C ASN A 341 4.92 1.68 17.36
N PRO A 342 5.52 2.03 18.52
CA PRO A 342 6.52 3.09 18.61
C PRO A 342 7.78 2.85 17.77
N LYS A 343 8.11 1.59 17.45
CA LYS A 343 9.29 1.24 16.63
C LYS A 343 9.15 1.67 15.15
N LEU A 344 7.98 2.17 14.74
CA LEU A 344 7.76 2.66 13.38
C LEU A 344 8.33 4.06 13.16
N GLU A 345 8.62 4.84 14.20
CA GLU A 345 9.07 6.23 14.11
C GLU A 345 10.21 6.47 13.09
N PRO A 346 11.34 5.74 13.11
CA PRO A 346 12.43 5.98 12.16
C PRO A 346 12.08 5.58 10.72
N ARG A 347 10.91 4.99 10.46
CA ARG A 347 10.48 4.46 9.15
C ARG A 347 9.26 5.19 8.57
N ILE A 348 8.68 6.16 9.30
CA ILE A 348 7.62 7.03 8.79
C ILE A 348 8.26 8.32 8.27
N ARG A 349 7.83 8.79 7.10
CA ARG A 349 8.33 9.99 6.43
C ARG A 349 7.15 10.89 6.08
N MET A 350 7.18 12.13 6.57
CA MET A 350 6.22 13.15 6.17
C MET A 350 6.65 13.69 4.82
N LYS A 351 5.76 13.65 3.82
CA LYS A 351 5.98 14.22 2.50
C LYS A 351 5.27 15.58 2.39
N PRO A 352 5.68 16.46 1.45
CA PRO A 352 4.99 17.71 1.23
C PRO A 352 3.50 17.50 0.90
N PRO A 353 2.61 18.42 1.35
CA PRO A 353 1.20 18.32 1.03
C PRO A 353 0.93 18.54 -0.47
N VAL A 354 -0.11 17.90 -0.99
CA VAL A 354 -0.61 18.12 -2.36
C VAL A 354 -1.93 18.89 -2.30
N ILE A 355 -1.92 20.12 -2.84
CA ILE A 355 -3.05 21.06 -2.80
C ILE A 355 -3.15 21.80 -4.15
N PRO A 356 -4.30 21.73 -4.85
CA PRO A 356 -5.44 20.88 -4.54
C PRO A 356 -5.06 19.40 -4.72
N GLY A 357 -5.36 18.60 -3.71
CA GLY A 357 -5.26 17.15 -3.79
C GLY A 357 -6.54 16.55 -4.36
N VAL A 358 -6.67 15.23 -4.25
CA VAL A 358 -7.88 14.51 -4.65
C VAL A 358 -8.57 14.03 -3.39
N GLY A 359 -9.41 14.89 -2.80
CA GLY A 359 -10.15 14.57 -1.58
C GLY A 359 -9.41 14.84 -0.26
N PRO A 360 -10.14 14.89 0.86
CA PRO A 360 -9.60 15.03 2.21
C PRO A 360 -8.95 13.72 2.67
N ARG A 361 -7.65 13.55 2.45
CA ARG A 361 -6.97 12.28 2.74
C ARG A 361 -5.48 12.40 3.00
N VAL A 362 -4.89 11.32 3.54
CA VAL A 362 -3.45 11.09 3.56
C VAL A 362 -3.15 9.84 2.74
N LEU A 363 -2.46 9.99 1.62
CA LEU A 363 -2.00 8.85 0.82
C LEU A 363 -0.87 8.13 1.56
N LEU A 364 -0.91 6.80 1.50
CA LEU A 364 0.13 5.91 2.02
C LEU A 364 1.02 5.49 0.84
N GLY A 365 2.26 5.98 0.84
CA GLY A 365 3.19 5.82 -0.27
C GLY A 365 4.60 5.42 0.18
N SER A 366 5.54 5.38 -0.77
CA SER A 366 6.95 5.11 -0.45
C SER A 366 7.51 6.16 0.51
N GLY A 367 8.26 5.72 1.51
CA GLY A 367 9.02 6.62 2.40
C GLY A 367 10.24 7.26 1.73
N GLU A 368 10.77 6.64 0.67
CA GLU A 368 11.96 7.10 -0.06
C GLU A 368 11.82 8.47 -0.70
#